data_AF-A0A7Y4C242-F1
#
_entry.id   AF-A0A7Y4C242-F1
#
_cell.length_a   1.000
_cell.length_b   1.000
_cell.length_c   1.000
_cell.angle_alpha   90.00
_cell.angle_beta   90.00
_cell.angle_gamma   90.00
#
_symmetry.space_group_name_H-M   'P 1'
#
loop_
_entity.id
_entity.type
_entity.pdbx_description
1 polymer ?
#
loop_
_entity_poly.entity_id
_entity_poly.type
_entity_poly.pdbx_seq_one_letter_code
_entity_poly.pdbx_strand_id
1 'polypeptide(L)'
;MSITLIVTQAYDVDFNETGREIDEQEWQEFVESQDNLRFCLDSIVAENPVTGETIKIATSEGDTEVLINDSWQPFLNYSYGELRMGYIADMENSDNPIRAAVSSVAGYFSAIITHDAGDEILAW
;
A
#
# COMPACT_ATOMS: atom_id res chain seq x y z
N MET A 1 0.36 -5.26 -17.86
CA MET A 1 -0.29 -4.14 -17.14
C MET A 1 0.07 -4.32 -15.68
N SER A 2 0.79 -3.37 -15.10
CA SER A 2 1.02 -3.32 -13.66
C SER A 2 -0.17 -2.58 -13.08
N ILE A 3 -0.99 -3.28 -12.31
CA ILE A 3 -2.13 -2.67 -11.62
C ILE A 3 -1.61 -2.19 -10.27
N THR A 4 -1.73 -0.88 -10.02
CA THR A 4 -1.43 -0.29 -8.72
C THR A 4 -2.71 -0.32 -7.89
N LEU A 5 -2.58 -0.61 -6.60
CA LEU A 5 -3.69 -0.60 -5.67
C LEU A 5 -3.67 0.68 -4.84
N ILE A 6 -4.84 1.25 -4.59
CA ILE A 6 -5.02 2.46 -3.81
C ILE A 6 -6.00 2.16 -2.68
N VAL A 7 -5.62 2.47 -1.45
CA VAL A 7 -6.49 2.53 -0.28
C VAL A 7 -6.78 4.00 0.02
N THR A 8 -8.05 4.38 -0.03
CA THR A 8 -8.44 5.80 0.06
C THR A 8 -9.79 6.00 0.76
N GLN A 9 -9.94 7.13 1.44
CA GLN A 9 -11.21 7.62 1.99
C GLN A 9 -11.88 8.67 1.09
N ALA A 10 -11.20 9.10 0.01
CA ALA A 10 -11.63 10.22 -0.81
C ALA A 10 -12.93 9.95 -1.57
N TYR A 11 -13.28 8.67 -1.75
CA TYR A 11 -14.48 8.22 -2.45
C TYR A 11 -15.29 7.24 -1.61
N ASP A 12 -16.60 7.23 -1.80
CA ASP A 12 -17.50 6.19 -1.28
C ASP A 12 -17.64 5.00 -2.24
N VAL A 13 -18.47 4.02 -1.86
CA VAL A 13 -18.73 2.81 -2.66
C VAL A 13 -19.44 3.09 -4.00
N ASP A 14 -20.01 4.28 -4.16
CA ASP A 14 -20.67 4.76 -5.37
C ASP A 14 -19.74 5.69 -6.19
N PHE A 15 -18.45 5.77 -5.82
CA PHE A 15 -17.43 6.66 -6.41
C PHE A 15 -17.73 8.16 -6.27
N ASN A 16 -18.54 8.56 -5.29
CA ASN A 16 -18.73 9.99 -4.99
C ASN A 16 -17.60 10.50 -4.11
N GLU A 17 -17.09 11.69 -4.42
CA GLU A 17 -16.11 12.38 -3.57
C GLU A 17 -16.70 12.67 -2.19
N THR A 18 -16.03 12.19 -1.15
CA THR A 18 -16.41 12.44 0.26
C THR A 18 -15.71 13.69 0.81
N GLY A 19 -14.58 14.08 0.21
CA GLY A 19 -13.70 15.14 0.68
C GLY A 19 -12.84 14.77 1.90
N ARG A 20 -12.79 13.49 2.30
CA ARG A 20 -11.93 12.99 3.39
C ARG A 20 -10.72 12.26 2.81
N GLU A 21 -9.53 12.72 3.15
CA GLU A 21 -8.27 12.06 2.83
C GLU A 21 -7.72 11.33 4.07
N ILE A 22 -6.90 10.29 3.86
CA ILE A 22 -6.16 9.68 4.96
C ILE A 22 -5.09 10.68 5.38
N ASP A 23 -5.08 11.09 6.65
CA ASP A 23 -4.06 12.02 7.13
C ASP A 23 -2.72 11.30 7.35
N GLU A 24 -1.62 11.97 7.04
CA GLU A 24 -0.28 11.42 7.20
C GLU A 24 0.01 11.05 8.65
N GLN A 25 -0.44 11.86 9.61
CA GLN A 25 -0.27 11.59 11.04
C GLN A 25 -1.10 10.37 11.46
N GLU A 26 -2.34 10.24 10.97
CA GLU A 26 -3.16 9.04 11.24
C GLU A 26 -2.50 7.77 10.67
N TRP A 27 -1.84 7.88 9.51
CA TRP A 27 -1.06 6.79 8.95
C TRP A 27 0.16 6.45 9.80
N GLN A 28 0.92 7.45 10.26
CA GLN A 28 2.07 7.26 11.13
C GLN A 28 1.68 6.57 12.45
N GLU A 29 0.64 7.07 13.12
CA GLU A 29 0.12 6.48 14.35
C GLU A 29 -0.33 5.03 14.14
N PHE A 30 -0.96 4.73 13.01
CA PHE A 30 -1.33 3.36 12.66
C PHE A 30 -0.08 2.48 12.50
N VAL A 31 0.91 2.88 11.69
CA VAL A 31 2.14 2.10 11.46
C VAL A 31 2.89 1.84 12.76
N GLU A 32 3.06 2.86 13.60
CA GLU A 32 3.73 2.73 14.90
C GLU A 32 2.99 1.82 15.89
N SER A 33 1.68 1.62 15.70
CA SER A 33 0.86 0.73 16.53
C SER A 33 0.95 -0.75 16.14
N GLN A 34 1.52 -1.08 14.98
CA GLN A 34 1.57 -2.44 14.44
C GLN A 34 2.98 -3.03 14.56
N ASP A 35 3.12 -4.14 15.30
CA ASP A 35 4.42 -4.84 15.45
C ASP A 35 4.96 -5.41 14.14
N ASN A 36 4.09 -5.60 13.14
CA ASN A 36 4.42 -6.18 11.84
C ASN A 36 4.50 -5.12 10.72
N LEU A 37 4.42 -3.82 11.03
CA LEU A 37 4.65 -2.74 10.06
C LEU A 37 5.82 -1.87 10.52
N ARG A 38 6.48 -1.23 9.56
CA ARG A 38 7.47 -0.20 9.84
C ARG A 38 7.64 0.73 8.64
N PHE A 39 8.18 1.92 8.88
CA PHE A 39 8.68 2.78 7.82
C PHE A 39 9.93 2.19 7.17
N CYS A 40 10.04 2.35 5.86
CA CYS A 40 11.17 1.86 5.07
C CYS A 40 12.39 2.74 5.35
N LEU A 41 13.36 2.20 6.11
CA LEU A 41 14.54 2.94 6.56
C LEU A 41 15.64 3.06 5.50
N ASP A 42 15.64 2.18 4.51
CA ASP A 42 16.68 2.07 3.49
C ASP A 42 16.10 2.25 2.07
N SER A 43 16.90 2.80 1.16
CA SER A 43 16.57 2.87 -0.27
C SER A 43 16.24 1.50 -0.83
N ILE A 44 15.09 1.34 -1.50
CA ILE A 44 14.72 0.10 -2.18
C ILE A 44 15.70 -0.16 -3.31
N VAL A 45 16.32 -1.33 -3.30
CA VAL A 45 17.25 -1.77 -4.34
C VAL A 45 16.53 -2.71 -5.29
N ALA A 46 16.29 -2.26 -6.51
CA ALA A 46 15.74 -3.08 -7.58
C ALA A 46 16.85 -3.44 -8.59
N GLU A 47 16.87 -4.68 -9.06
CA GLU A 47 17.76 -5.09 -10.16
C GLU A 47 16.97 -5.10 -11.46
N ASN A 48 17.49 -4.44 -12.49
CA ASN A 48 16.92 -4.52 -13.82
C ASN A 48 17.18 -5.93 -14.40
N PRO A 49 16.15 -6.74 -14.67
CA PRO A 49 16.34 -8.13 -15.12
C PRO A 49 16.91 -8.25 -16.54
N VAL A 50 16.91 -7.15 -17.33
CA VAL A 50 17.42 -7.13 -18.71
C VAL A 50 18.88 -6.68 -18.76
N THR A 51 19.26 -5.72 -17.90
CA THR A 51 20.60 -5.11 -17.93
C THR A 51 21.50 -5.52 -16.77
N GLY A 52 20.94 -6.11 -15.71
CA GLY A 52 21.65 -6.40 -14.45
C GLY A 52 22.01 -5.13 -13.66
N GLU A 53 21.47 -3.97 -14.07
CA GLU A 53 21.77 -2.71 -13.42
C GLU A 53 21.01 -2.59 -12.10
N THR A 54 21.74 -2.22 -11.04
CA THR A 54 21.16 -1.96 -9.73
C THR A 54 20.58 -0.54 -9.70
N ILE A 55 19.26 -0.45 -9.60
CA ILE A 55 18.52 0.80 -9.47
C ILE A 55 18.24 1.01 -7.98
N LYS A 56 18.80 2.08 -7.41
CA LYS A 56 18.44 2.54 -6.07
C LYS A 56 17.28 3.51 -6.17
N ILE A 57 16.15 3.13 -5.61
CA ILE A 57 14.96 3.97 -5.50
C ILE A 57 15.02 4.62 -4.11
N ALA A 58 15.05 5.95 -4.08
CA ALA A 58 14.96 6.68 -2.82
C ALA A 58 13.61 6.38 -2.18
N THR A 59 13.62 6.00 -0.90
CA THR A 59 12.40 5.90 -0.11
C THR A 59 11.86 7.29 0.18
N SER A 60 10.56 7.44 0.02
CA SER A 60 9.80 8.58 0.51
C SER A 60 9.37 8.34 1.97
N GLU A 61 9.11 9.42 2.70
CA GLU A 61 8.76 9.35 4.14
C GLU A 61 7.51 8.49 4.41
N GLY A 62 6.65 8.30 3.40
CA GLY A 62 5.45 7.47 3.46
C GLY A 62 5.64 5.99 3.13
N ASP A 63 6.83 5.54 2.72
CA ASP A 63 7.09 4.14 2.35
C ASP A 63 7.09 3.24 3.58
N THR A 64 6.30 2.17 3.54
CA THR A 64 6.23 1.17 4.61
C THR A 64 6.54 -0.24 4.13
N GLU A 65 6.97 -1.05 5.08
CA GLU A 65 7.21 -2.46 4.92
C GLU A 65 6.34 -3.26 5.90
N VAL A 66 5.93 -4.45 5.48
CA VAL A 66 5.21 -5.43 6.30
C VAL A 66 6.09 -6.66 6.55
N LEU A 67 6.06 -7.17 7.77
CA LEU A 67 6.78 -8.38 8.16
C LEU A 67 5.97 -9.63 7.75
N ILE A 68 6.52 -10.40 6.81
CA ILE A 68 5.91 -11.62 6.28
C ILE A 68 6.97 -12.72 6.26
N ASN A 69 6.71 -13.84 6.95
CA ASN A 69 7.63 -14.98 7.04
C ASN A 69 9.05 -14.55 7.45
N ASP A 70 9.17 -13.73 8.51
CA ASP A 70 10.43 -13.18 9.03
C ASP A 70 11.22 -12.26 8.07
N SER A 71 10.60 -11.84 6.97
CA SER A 71 11.17 -10.87 6.02
C SER A 71 10.31 -9.64 5.93
N TRP A 72 10.94 -8.46 5.98
CA TRP A 72 10.30 -7.20 5.65
C TRP A 72 10.14 -7.10 4.14
N GLN A 73 8.94 -6.74 3.69
CA GLN A 73 8.60 -6.60 2.28
C GLN A 73 7.90 -5.26 2.05
N PRO A 74 8.14 -4.59 0.90
CA PRO A 74 7.41 -3.37 0.55
C PRO A 74 5.90 -3.56 0.61
N PHE A 75 5.19 -2.59 1.18
CA PHE A 75 3.76 -2.70 1.46
C PHE A 75 2.96 -1.54 0.84
N LEU A 76 2.72 -0.49 1.62
CA LEU A 76 2.00 0.70 1.19
C LEU A 76 2.92 1.93 1.28
N ASN A 77 2.75 2.83 0.32
CA ASN A 77 3.35 4.13 0.27
C ASN A 77 2.27 5.18 0.52
N TYR A 78 2.49 6.10 1.45
CA TYR A 78 1.62 7.27 1.58
C TYR A 78 1.97 8.34 0.53
N SER A 79 0.96 8.80 -0.21
CA SER A 79 1.09 9.87 -1.20
C SER A 79 -0.21 10.63 -1.36
N TYR A 80 -0.17 11.95 -1.14
CA TYR A 80 -1.30 12.87 -1.37
C TYR A 80 -2.64 12.42 -0.74
N GLY A 81 -2.60 12.00 0.53
CA GLY A 81 -3.83 11.59 1.25
C GLY A 81 -4.31 10.17 0.95
N GLU A 82 -3.52 9.39 0.21
CA GLU A 82 -3.84 8.02 -0.20
C GLU A 82 -2.70 7.07 0.15
N LEU A 83 -3.02 5.78 0.32
CA LEU A 83 -2.03 4.72 0.45
C LEU A 83 -1.99 3.92 -0.84
N ARG A 84 -0.80 3.83 -1.43
CA ARG A 84 -0.58 3.22 -2.75
C ARG A 84 0.33 2.03 -2.64
N MET A 85 0.07 1.01 -3.43
CA MET A 85 0.87 -0.20 -3.50
C MET A 85 1.17 -0.51 -4.96
N GLY A 86 2.46 -0.73 -5.24
CA GLY A 86 2.88 -1.23 -6.54
C GLY A 86 2.30 -2.62 -6.83
N TYR A 87 2.43 -3.08 -8.07
CA TYR A 87 1.95 -4.40 -8.44
C TYR A 87 2.64 -5.51 -7.61
N ILE A 88 1.82 -6.34 -6.96
CA ILE A 88 2.25 -7.57 -6.27
C ILE A 88 1.52 -8.74 -6.92
N ALA A 89 2.27 -9.79 -7.25
CA ALA A 89 1.70 -11.00 -7.82
C ALA A 89 0.84 -11.75 -6.78
N ASP A 90 -0.16 -12.50 -7.25
CA ASP A 90 -1.02 -13.36 -6.42
C ASP A 90 -1.89 -12.61 -5.39
N MET A 91 -2.24 -11.34 -5.63
CA MET A 91 -3.18 -10.59 -4.77
C MET A 91 -4.64 -11.06 -4.90
N GLU A 92 -4.96 -11.79 -5.98
CA GLU A 92 -6.27 -12.46 -6.15
C GLU A 92 -6.49 -13.60 -5.15
N ASN A 93 -5.40 -14.15 -4.60
CA ASN A 93 -5.44 -15.20 -3.60
C ASN A 93 -5.82 -14.62 -2.24
N SER A 94 -6.91 -15.10 -1.64
CA SER A 94 -7.37 -14.66 -0.32
C SER A 94 -6.42 -15.02 0.81
N ASP A 95 -5.58 -16.04 0.60
CA ASP A 95 -4.58 -16.48 1.58
C ASP A 95 -3.26 -15.70 1.46
N ASN A 96 -3.18 -14.73 0.53
CA ASN A 96 -2.01 -13.87 0.41
C ASN A 96 -1.91 -12.98 1.67
N PRO A 97 -0.82 -13.07 2.45
CA PRO A 97 -0.72 -12.36 3.71
C PRO A 97 -0.57 -10.84 3.51
N ILE A 98 -0.12 -10.39 2.33
CA ILE A 98 -0.11 -8.96 1.96
C ILE A 98 -1.53 -8.48 1.74
N ARG A 99 -2.36 -9.23 1.00
CA ARG A 99 -3.79 -8.89 0.83
C ARG A 99 -4.50 -8.77 2.17
N ALA A 100 -4.28 -9.71 3.09
CA ALA A 100 -4.87 -9.66 4.42
C ALA A 100 -4.45 -8.39 5.20
N ALA A 101 -3.18 -7.98 5.09
CA ALA A 101 -2.69 -6.74 5.67
C ALA A 101 -3.38 -5.50 5.04
N VAL A 102 -3.55 -5.48 3.72
CA VAL A 102 -4.25 -4.37 3.01
C VAL A 102 -5.70 -4.26 3.47
N SER A 103 -6.42 -5.39 3.53
CA SER A 103 -7.80 -5.41 4.06
C SER A 103 -7.87 -4.91 5.50
N SER A 104 -6.87 -5.23 6.34
CA SER A 104 -6.80 -4.72 7.71
C SER A 104 -6.62 -3.20 7.75
N VAL A 105 -5.76 -2.64 6.89
CA VAL A 105 -5.57 -1.19 6.77
C VAL A 105 -6.86 -0.52 6.31
N ALA A 106 -7.46 -1.03 5.23
CA ALA A 106 -8.71 -0.50 4.69
C ALA A 106 -9.83 -0.53 5.75
N GLY A 107 -9.94 -1.62 6.50
CA GLY A 107 -10.88 -1.77 7.60
C GLY A 107 -10.65 -0.75 8.73
N TYR A 108 -9.39 -0.53 9.14
CA TYR A 108 -9.05 0.45 10.18
C TYR A 108 -9.46 1.87 9.77
N PHE A 109 -9.12 2.27 8.54
CA PHE A 109 -9.48 3.58 8.03
C PHE A 109 -10.93 3.67 7.54
N SER A 110 -11.72 2.60 7.52
CA SER A 110 -13.01 2.60 6.79
C SER A 110 -12.85 3.12 5.35
N ALA A 111 -11.72 2.76 4.72
CA ALA A 111 -11.33 3.15 3.38
C ALA A 111 -11.75 2.09 2.37
N ILE A 112 -11.88 2.49 1.11
CA ILE A 112 -12.08 1.58 -0.01
C ILE A 112 -10.73 1.17 -0.61
N ILE A 113 -10.69 0.00 -1.24
CA ILE A 113 -9.55 -0.47 -2.03
C ILE A 113 -9.96 -0.40 -3.50
N THR A 114 -9.17 0.28 -4.31
CA THR A 114 -9.42 0.47 -5.75
C THR A 114 -8.16 0.27 -6.56
N HIS A 115 -8.31 0.05 -7.87
CA HIS A 115 -7.19 0.15 -8.81
C HIS A 115 -6.84 1.62 -9.10
N ASP A 116 -5.61 1.89 -9.56
CA ASP A 116 -5.19 3.25 -9.94
C ASP A 116 -6.00 3.90 -11.05
N ALA A 117 -6.67 3.09 -11.87
CA ALA A 117 -7.66 3.56 -12.84
C ALA A 117 -8.94 4.12 -12.18
N GLY A 118 -9.16 3.86 -10.89
CA GLY A 118 -10.30 4.35 -10.12
C GLY A 118 -11.64 3.84 -10.65
N ASP A 119 -11.66 2.72 -11.37
CA ASP A 119 -12.81 2.19 -12.11
C ASP A 119 -13.39 0.90 -11.50
N GLU A 120 -12.72 0.32 -10.51
CA GLU A 120 -13.13 -0.90 -9.84
C GLU A 120 -12.80 -0.87 -8.34
N ILE A 121 -13.82 -1.09 -7.51
CA ILE A 121 -13.66 -1.29 -6.07
C ILE A 121 -13.48 -2.79 -5.79
N LEU A 122 -12.45 -3.12 -5.04
CA LEU A 122 -12.13 -4.48 -4.64
C LEU A 122 -12.81 -4.80 -3.30
N ALA A 123 -13.73 -5.76 -3.32
CA ALA A 123 -14.43 -6.24 -2.13
C ALA A 123 -13.55 -7.21 -1.32
N TRP A 124 -12.49 -6.68 -0.71
CA TRP A 124 -11.53 -7.42 0.11
C TRP A 124 -11.67 -7.15 1.60
#